data_AF-A0A1I6USA5-F1
#
_entry.id   AF-A0A1I6USA5-F1
#
_cell.length_a   1.000
_cell.length_b   1.000
_cell.length_c   1.000
_cell.angle_alpha   90.00
_cell.angle_beta   90.00
_cell.angle_gamma   90.00
#
_symmetry.space_group_name_H-M   'P 1'
#
loop_
_entity.id
_entity.type
_entity.pdbx_description
1 polymer ?
#
loop_
_entity_poly.entity_id
_entity_poly.type
_entity_poly.pdbx_seq_one_letter_code
_entity_poly.pdbx_strand_id
1 'polypeptide(L)' 'MQRTLKKVKGISPLAYIQQVRITKAMFYLVTSNKNIIDIGIDIGIPNPTYFITFFKKKTGLTPTDYRKKTTDEEIQTLD' A
#
# COMPACT_ATOMS: atom_id res chain seq x y z
N MET A 1 -29.42 12.42 1.12
CA MET A 1 -28.42 12.65 0.06
C MET A 1 -27.21 13.36 0.68
N GLN A 2 -26.18 12.61 1.07
CA GLN A 2 -24.97 13.15 1.72
C GLN A 2 -24.06 13.82 0.68
N ARG A 3 -24.08 15.16 0.61
CA ARG A 3 -23.14 15.97 -0.20
C ARG A 3 -22.47 17.03 0.67
N THR A 4 -21.58 16.61 1.58
CA THR A 4 -20.70 17.60 2.23
C THR A 4 -19.39 16.98 2.70
N LEU A 5 -18.50 16.64 1.76
CA LEU A 5 -17.08 16.51 2.06
C LEU A 5 -16.38 17.70 1.41
N LYS A 6 -16.21 18.75 2.20
CA LYS A 6 -15.51 19.99 1.84
C LYS A 6 -14.09 19.66 1.38
N LYS A 7 -13.79 20.03 0.14
CA LYS A 7 -12.46 20.04 -0.49
C LYS A 7 -11.58 21.05 0.25
N VAL A 8 -10.79 20.62 1.22
CA VAL A 8 -9.78 21.48 1.87
C VAL A 8 -8.37 21.30 1.26
N LYS A 9 -8.18 20.38 0.30
CA LYS A 9 -6.85 20.18 -0.35
C LYS A 9 -6.86 19.94 -1.87
N GLY A 10 -7.97 20.14 -2.58
CA GLY A 10 -8.07 19.79 -4.01
C GLY A 10 -8.01 18.27 -4.30
N ILE A 11 -7.62 17.47 -3.32
CA ILE A 11 -7.61 16.00 -3.37
C ILE A 11 -8.96 15.50 -2.88
N SER A 12 -9.58 14.58 -3.63
CA SER A 12 -10.80 13.90 -3.22
C SER A 12 -10.56 13.09 -1.93
N PRO A 13 -11.50 13.05 -0.97
CA PRO A 13 -11.38 12.23 0.24
C PRO A 13 -10.99 10.78 -0.05
N LEU A 14 -11.52 10.22 -1.15
CA LEU A 14 -11.19 8.88 -1.60
C LEU A 14 -9.70 8.74 -1.98
N ALA A 15 -9.14 9.73 -2.65
CA ALA A 15 -7.73 9.71 -3.05
C ALA A 15 -6.81 9.83 -1.83
N TYR A 16 -7.20 10.61 -0.82
CA TYR A 16 -6.48 10.66 0.45
C TYR A 16 -6.49 9.30 1.16
N ILE A 17 -7.64 8.64 1.25
CA ILE A 17 -7.74 7.29 1.85
C ILE A 17 -6.86 6.30 1.09
N GLN A 18 -6.90 6.31 -0.24
CA GLN A 18 -6.03 5.45 -1.04
C GLN A 18 -4.55 5.72 -0.79
N GLN A 19 -4.16 6.99 -0.62
CA GLN A 19 -2.78 7.36 -0.31
C GLN A 19 -2.35 6.81 1.05
N VAL A 20 -3.18 6.97 2.08
CA VAL A 20 -2.89 6.43 3.42
C VAL A 20 -2.77 4.91 3.38
N ARG A 21 -3.67 4.23 2.66
CA ARG A 21 -3.65 2.77 2.51
C ARG A 21 -2.37 2.27 1.86
N ILE A 22 -1.95 2.90 0.76
CA ILE A 22 -0.75 2.45 0.05
C ILE A 22 0.51 2.69 0.87
N THR A 23 0.62 3.83 1.55
CA THR A 23 1.75 4.11 2.45
C THR A 23 1.84 3.08 3.58
N LYS A 24 0.70 2.74 4.20
CA LYS A 24 0.65 1.72 5.25
C LYS A 24 1.00 0.31 4.73
N ALA A 25 0.56 -0.04 3.53
CA ALA A 25 0.91 -1.30 2.89
C ALA A 25 2.42 -1.41 2.61
N MET A 26 3.03 -0.37 2.05
CA MET A 26 4.49 -0.34 1.83
C MET A 26 5.25 -0.50 3.14
N PHE A 27 4.85 0.23 4.18
CA PHE A 27 5.45 0.11 5.51
C PHE A 27 5.42 -1.33 6.01
N TYR A 28 4.26 -2.00 6.01
CA TYR A 28 4.17 -3.39 6.46
C TYR A 28 4.93 -4.39 5.59
N LEU A 29 5.09 -4.11 4.29
CA LEU A 29 5.87 -4.99 3.42
C LEU A 29 7.37 -4.96 3.74
N VAL A 30 7.87 -3.80 4.18
CA VAL A 30 9.28 -3.57 4.54
C VAL A 30 9.56 -3.94 5.99
N THR A 31 8.73 -3.49 6.92
CA THR A 31 9.02 -3.63 8.35
C THR A 31 8.48 -4.91 8.96
N SER A 32 7.79 -5.77 8.19
CA SER A 32 7.19 -6.99 8.74
C SER A 32 7.17 -8.15 7.75
N ASN A 33 7.22 -9.36 8.32
CA ASN A 33 7.07 -10.61 7.60
C ASN A 33 5.62 -11.08 7.46
N LYS A 34 4.64 -10.17 7.65
CA LYS A 34 3.21 -10.51 7.52
C LYS A 34 2.90 -11.05 6.13
N ASN A 35 1.92 -11.94 6.04
CA ASN A 35 1.49 -12.43 4.74
C ASN A 35 0.79 -11.27 3.95
N ILE A 36 0.76 -11.38 2.63
CA ILE A 36 0.17 -10.36 1.73
C ILE A 36 -1.34 -10.18 1.97
N ILE A 37 -2.04 -11.23 2.41
CA ILE A 37 -3.48 -11.25 2.68
C ILE A 37 -3.81 -10.45 3.95
N ASP A 38 -3.07 -10.68 5.04
CA ASP A 38 -3.18 -10.02 6.33
C ASP A 38 -2.89 -8.52 6.19
N ILE A 39 -1.88 -8.17 5.38
CA ILE A 39 -1.59 -6.77 5.04
C ILE A 39 -2.80 -6.13 4.34
N GLY A 40 -3.44 -6.85 3.42
CA GLY A 40 -4.68 -6.43 2.77
C GLY A 40 -5.80 -6.15 3.78
N ILE A 41 -5.99 -7.05 4.74
CA ILE A 41 -6.98 -6.89 5.81
C ILE A 41 -6.66 -5.64 6.66
N ASP A 42 -5.40 -5.46 7.06
CA ASP A 42 -4.93 -4.36 7.93
C ASP A 42 -5.04 -2.96 7.30
N ILE A 43 -5.11 -2.87 5.96
CA ILE A 43 -5.33 -1.63 5.22
C ILE A 43 -6.78 -1.45 4.75
N GLY A 44 -7.68 -2.38 5.10
CA GLY A 44 -9.10 -2.34 4.73
C GLY A 44 -9.37 -2.76 3.28
N ILE A 45 -8.54 -3.64 2.73
CA ILE A 45 -8.68 -4.28 1.42
C ILE A 45 -8.55 -5.81 1.57
N PRO A 46 -9.58 -6.50 2.10
CA PRO A 46 -9.48 -7.93 2.41
C PRO A 46 -9.44 -8.83 1.17
N ASN A 47 -9.85 -8.34 -0.01
CA ASN A 47 -9.77 -9.09 -1.26
C ASN A 47 -8.32 -9.07 -1.77
N PRO A 48 -7.61 -10.22 -1.81
CA PRO A 48 -6.19 -10.28 -2.18
C PRO A 48 -5.94 -9.86 -3.63
N THR A 49 -6.77 -10.31 -4.56
CA THR A 49 -6.66 -9.97 -5.99
C THR A 49 -6.80 -8.46 -6.21
N TYR A 50 -7.78 -7.85 -5.53
CA TYR A 50 -7.97 -6.40 -5.58
C TYR A 50 -6.82 -5.65 -4.89
N PHE A 51 -6.30 -6.15 -3.78
CA PHE A 51 -5.12 -5.57 -3.13
C PHE A 51 -3.89 -5.58 -4.05
N ILE A 52 -3.57 -6.72 -4.67
CA ILE A 52 -2.40 -6.86 -5.56
C ILE A 52 -2.50 -5.90 -6.75
N THR A 53 -3.67 -5.84 -7.39
CA THR A 53 -3.90 -4.94 -8.53
C THR A 53 -3.86 -3.47 -8.11
N PHE A 54 -4.46 -3.11 -6.97
CA PHE A 54 -4.40 -1.77 -6.39
C PHE A 54 -2.95 -1.36 -6.07
N PHE A 55 -2.20 -2.23 -5.41
CA PHE A 55 -0.83 -1.97 -5.00
C PHE A 55 0.09 -1.79 -6.22
N LYS A 56 -0.01 -2.69 -7.20
CA LYS A 56 0.74 -2.59 -8.46
C LYS A 56 0.39 -1.33 -9.24
N LYS A 57 -0.89 -0.94 -9.29
CA LYS A 57 -1.30 0.31 -9.94
C LYS A 57 -0.71 1.55 -9.28
N LYS A 58 -0.46 1.52 -7.97
CA LYS A 58 0.07 2.66 -7.21
C LYS A 58 1.59 2.70 -7.13
N THR A 59 2.26 1.55 -7.15
CA THR A 59 3.72 1.44 -6.93
C THR A 59 4.50 0.96 -8.15
N GLY A 60 3.82 0.41 -9.16
CA GLY A 60 4.44 -0.24 -10.33
C GLY A 60 4.83 -1.70 -10.10
N LEU A 61 4.91 -2.17 -8.84
CA LEU A 61 5.39 -3.49 -8.47
C LEU A 61 4.31 -4.31 -7.77
N THR A 62 4.38 -5.65 -7.83
CA THR A 62 3.52 -6.46 -6.96
C THR A 62 3.98 -6.32 -5.50
N PRO A 63 3.11 -6.53 -4.50
CA PRO A 63 3.51 -6.53 -3.09
C PRO A 63 4.70 -7.45 -2.80
N THR A 64 4.74 -8.62 -3.45
CA THR A 64 5.82 -9.60 -3.33
C THR A 64 7.13 -9.08 -3.92
N ASP A 65 7.09 -8.50 -5.13
CA ASP A 65 8.28 -7.95 -5.78
C ASP A 65 8.83 -6.75 -5.00
N TYR A 66 7.93 -5.91 -4.47
CA TYR A 66 8.30 -4.78 -3.63
C TYR A 66 9.01 -5.22 -2.34
N ARG A 67 8.51 -6.28 -1.69
CA ARG A 67 9.17 -6.87 -0.52
C ARG A 67 10.56 -7.42 -0.87
N LYS A 68 10.68 -8.19 -1.95
CA LYS A 68 11.98 -8.75 -2.38
C LYS A 68 13.00 -7.66 -2.65
N LYS A 69 12.61 -6.65 -3.42
CA LYS A 69 13.48 -5.52 -3.77
C LYS A 69 14.02 -4.79 -2.53
N THR A 70 13.17 -4.58 -1.53
CA THR A 70 13.58 -3.87 -0.30
C THR A 70 14.49 -4.69 0.59
N THR A 71 14.33 -6.02 0.61
CA THR A 71 15.30 -6.94 1.24
C THR A 71 16.64 -6.97 0.51
N ASP A 72 16.64 -6.92 -0.83
CA ASP A 72 17.87 -6.93 -1.63
C ASP A 72 18.65 -5.61 -1.51
N GLU A 73 17.97 -4.46 -1.37
CA GLU A 73 18.62 -3.15 -1.18
C GLU A 73 19.32 -3.02 0.20
N GLU A 74 18.88 -3.74 1.24
CA GLU A 74 19.57 -3.77 2.54
C GLU A 74 20.92 -4.50 2.49
N ILE A 75 21.14 -5.40 1.52
CA ILE A 75 22.40 -6.13 1.36
C ILE A 75 23.47 -5.24 0.70
N GLN A 76 23.08 -4.21 -0.05
CA GLN A 76 24.01 -3.39 -0.84
C GLN A 76 24.54 -2.14 -0.11
N THR A 77 24.13 -1.90 1.15
CA THR A 77 24.64 -0.79 1.99
C THR A 77 25.64 -1.24 3.07
N LEU A 78 26.04 -2.52 3.02
CA LEU A 78 27.02 -3.13 3.93
C LEU A 78 28.35 -3.51 3.24
N ASP A 79 28.55 -3.13 1.98
CA ASP A 79 29.84 -3.10 1.26
C ASP A 79 30.28 -1.65 1.02
#